data_AF-A0AAU6VAK6-F1
#
_entry.id   AF-A0AAU6VAK6-F1
#
_cell.length_a   1.000
_cell.length_b   1.000
_cell.length_c   1.000
_cell.angle_alpha   90.00
_cell.angle_beta   90.00
_cell.angle_gamma   90.00
#
_symmetry.space_group_name_H-M   'P 1'
#
loop_
_entity.id
_entity.type
_entity.pdbx_description
1 polymer ?
#
loop_
_entity_poly.entity_id
_entity_poly.type
_entity_poly.pdbx_seq_one_letter_code
_entity_poly.pdbx_strand_id
1 'polypeptide(L)'
;MTTLIIEEKCREMMTYGYQALKQFPKHERHVLGAEIRLSMLQLQRLIITAFKRYHKKTTLTDLDIELAILKRRVRLAKDLHYLDIKKYQLWVGQLVELGKMIGGWIRSVNANTKKQVAAL
;
A
#
# COMPACT_ATOMS: atom_id res chain seq x y z
N MET A 1 7.42 -17.94 1.42
CA MET A 1 8.42 -17.05 2.05
C MET A 1 8.15 -15.56 1.78
N THR A 2 7.72 -15.16 0.57
CA THR A 2 7.48 -13.75 0.18
C THR A 2 6.33 -13.02 0.88
N THR A 3 5.40 -13.74 1.50
CA THR A 3 4.14 -13.18 2.02
C THR A 3 4.34 -12.43 3.34
N LEU A 4 5.10 -13.00 4.28
CA LEU A 4 5.47 -12.36 5.55
C LEU A 4 6.25 -11.05 5.31
N ILE A 5 7.11 -11.04 4.29
CA ILE A 5 7.97 -9.89 3.99
C ILE A 5 7.14 -8.68 3.53
N ILE A 6 6.08 -8.88 2.72
CA ILE A 6 5.22 -7.76 2.26
C ILE A 6 4.43 -7.17 3.44
N GLU A 7 3.93 -8.01 4.36
CA GLU A 7 3.21 -7.54 5.55
C GLU A 7 4.13 -6.75 6.48
N GLU A 8 5.36 -7.25 6.71
CA GLU A 8 6.35 -6.57 7.52
C GLU A 8 6.78 -5.24 6.91
N LYS A 9 7.02 -5.20 5.60
CA LYS A 9 7.33 -3.95 4.89
C LYS A 9 6.17 -2.95 4.94
N CYS A 10 4.93 -3.44 4.88
CA CYS A 10 3.74 -2.61 5.05
C CYS A 10 3.69 -2.02 6.46
N ARG A 11 3.99 -2.83 7.49
CA ARG A 11 4.04 -2.38 8.89
C ARG A 11 5.08 -1.29 9.10
N GLU A 12 6.30 -1.46 8.56
CA GLU A 12 7.35 -0.43 8.60
C GLU A 12 6.90 0.88 7.95
N MET A 13 6.29 0.79 6.75
CA MET A 13 5.75 1.95 6.04
C MET A 13 4.65 2.64 6.85
N MET A 14 3.77 1.86 7.50
CA MET A 14 2.72 2.42 8.35
C MET A 14 3.29 3.13 9.56
N THR A 15 4.23 2.51 10.28
CA THR A 15 4.89 3.14 11.44
C THR A 15 5.47 4.50 11.07
N TYR A 16 6.17 4.57 9.93
CA TYR A 16 6.69 5.83 9.42
C TYR A 16 5.57 6.81 9.01
N GLY A 17 4.54 6.33 8.32
CA GLY A 17 3.37 7.14 7.92
C GLY A 17 2.66 7.79 9.11
N TYR A 18 2.46 7.06 10.21
CA TYR A 18 1.89 7.61 11.44
C TYR A 18 2.76 8.72 12.06
N GLN A 19 4.08 8.63 11.95
CA GLN A 19 4.99 9.69 12.39
C GLN A 19 4.93 10.90 11.46
N ALA A 20 4.90 10.69 10.14
CA ALA A 20 4.81 11.75 9.15
C ALA A 20 3.52 12.58 9.29
N LEU A 21 2.39 11.92 9.58
CA LEU A 21 1.09 12.58 9.76
C LEU A 21 1.01 13.52 10.97
N LYS A 22 1.96 13.46 11.91
CA LYS A 22 1.99 14.39 13.07
C LYS A 22 2.24 15.84 12.65
N GLN A 23 2.89 16.05 11.50
CA GLN A 23 3.21 17.37 10.96
C GLN A 23 2.02 18.06 10.30
N PHE A 24 0.92 17.35 10.08
CA PHE A 24 -0.23 17.93 9.43
C PHE A 24 -0.81 19.05 10.29
N PRO A 25 -1.25 20.15 9.67
CA PRO A 25 -1.99 21.20 10.35
C PRO A 25 -3.18 20.64 11.12
N LYS A 26 -3.52 21.25 12.27
CA LYS A 26 -4.56 20.73 13.19
C LYS A 26 -5.90 20.47 12.49
N HIS A 27 -6.30 21.36 11.56
CA HIS A 27 -7.55 21.24 10.80
C HIS A 27 -7.55 20.05 9.82
N GLU A 28 -6.39 19.64 9.30
CA GLU A 28 -6.26 18.55 8.32
C GLU A 28 -6.02 17.17 8.95
N ARG A 29 -5.63 17.13 10.23
CA ARG A 29 -5.38 15.86 10.93
C ARG A 29 -6.59 14.92 10.93
N HIS A 30 -7.80 15.50 10.95
CA HIS A 30 -9.08 14.79 10.96
C HIS A 30 -9.72 14.70 9.57
N VAL A 31 -9.10 15.28 8.54
CA VAL A 31 -9.56 15.23 7.15
C VAL A 31 -8.58 14.39 6.35
N LEU A 32 -7.61 14.98 5.64
CA LEU A 32 -6.65 14.24 4.83
C LEU A 32 -5.80 13.28 5.68
N GLY A 33 -5.44 13.70 6.89
CA GLY A 33 -4.69 12.85 7.81
C GLY A 33 -5.46 11.59 8.22
N ALA A 34 -6.79 11.69 8.40
CA ALA A 34 -7.63 10.55 8.73
C ALA A 34 -7.83 9.63 7.52
N GLU A 35 -8.04 10.20 6.33
CA GLU A 35 -8.14 9.42 5.10
C GLU A 35 -6.88 8.60 4.80
N ILE A 36 -5.69 9.20 4.99
CA ILE A 36 -4.42 8.50 4.79
C ILE A 36 -4.27 7.34 5.79
N ARG A 37 -4.65 7.54 7.07
CA ARG A 37 -4.63 6.45 8.06
C ARG A 37 -5.58 5.31 7.67
N LEU A 38 -6.79 5.64 7.24
CA LEU A 38 -7.75 4.65 6.80
C LEU A 38 -7.23 3.86 5.59
N SER A 39 -6.64 4.56 4.63
CA SER A 39 -6.01 3.96 3.44
C SER A 39 -4.86 3.00 3.78
N MET A 40 -4.00 3.38 4.75
CA MET A 40 -2.96 2.49 5.27
C MET A 40 -3.53 1.22 5.91
N LEU A 41 -4.56 1.35 6.74
CA LEU A 41 -5.23 0.21 7.38
C LEU A 41 -5.93 -0.69 6.34
N GLN A 42 -6.54 -0.09 5.31
CA GLN A 42 -7.17 -0.82 4.22
C GLN A 42 -6.14 -1.59 3.39
N LEU A 43 -5.00 -0.98 3.09
CA LEU A 43 -3.89 -1.64 2.41
C LEU A 43 -3.43 -2.89 3.18
N GLN A 44 -3.22 -2.76 4.50
CA GLN A 44 -2.85 -3.89 5.36
C GLN A 44 -3.92 -4.98 5.36
N ARG A 45 -5.20 -4.61 5.46
CA ARG A 45 -6.32 -5.55 5.39
C ARG A 45 -6.32 -6.32 4.06
N LEU A 46 -6.11 -5.63 2.95
CA LEU A 46 -6.08 -6.24 1.62
C LEU A 46 -4.90 -7.21 1.46
N ILE A 47 -3.72 -6.85 1.98
CA ILE A 47 -2.55 -7.73 2.02
C ILE A 47 -2.89 -9.04 2.76
N ILE A 48 -3.41 -8.95 3.98
CA ILE A 48 -3.78 -10.11 4.79
C ILE A 48 -4.88 -10.94 4.11
N THR A 49 -5.88 -10.28 3.54
CA THR A 49 -7.00 -10.93 2.85
C THR A 49 -6.52 -11.69 1.61
N ALA A 50 -5.68 -11.05 0.79
CA ALA A 50 -5.09 -11.67 -0.40
C ALA A 50 -4.20 -12.86 -0.03
N PHE A 51 -3.57 -12.86 1.15
CA PHE A 51 -2.82 -14.04 1.61
C PHE A 51 -3.71 -15.21 1.95
N LYS A 52 -4.81 -14.97 2.69
CA LYS A 52 -5.70 -16.03 3.19
C LYS A 52 -6.67 -16.58 2.13
N ARG A 53 -7.01 -15.82 1.08
CA ARG A 53 -7.96 -16.27 0.05
C ARG A 53 -7.38 -17.33 -0.88
N TYR A 54 -8.22 -18.27 -1.34
CA TYR A 54 -7.84 -19.25 -2.36
C TYR A 54 -7.89 -18.63 -3.79
N HIS A 55 -8.93 -17.84 -4.08
CA HIS A 55 -9.05 -17.03 -5.31
C HIS A 55 -8.65 -15.58 -5.04
N LYS A 56 -7.45 -15.20 -5.53
CA LYS A 56 -6.77 -13.94 -5.15
C LYS A 56 -6.89 -12.80 -6.16
N LYS A 57 -7.40 -13.04 -7.39
CA LYS A 57 -7.35 -12.06 -8.49
C LYS A 57 -7.98 -10.72 -8.12
N THR A 58 -9.25 -10.70 -7.71
CA THR A 58 -9.95 -9.45 -7.38
C THR A 58 -9.28 -8.72 -6.22
N THR A 59 -8.95 -9.43 -5.14
CA THR A 59 -8.32 -8.82 -3.95
C THR A 59 -6.92 -8.26 -4.23
N LEU A 60 -6.16 -8.88 -5.14
CA LEU A 60 -4.87 -8.37 -5.56
C LEU A 60 -5.00 -7.12 -6.43
N THR A 61 -6.04 -7.04 -7.26
CA THR A 61 -6.39 -5.81 -7.98
C THR A 61 -6.79 -4.70 -7.01
N ASP A 62 -7.65 -4.99 -6.04
CA ASP A 62 -8.05 -4.04 -5.00
C ASP A 62 -6.83 -3.53 -4.22
N LEU A 63 -5.89 -4.42 -3.92
CA LEU A 63 -4.63 -4.08 -3.26
C LEU A 63 -3.78 -3.09 -4.08
N ASP A 64 -3.65 -3.32 -5.39
CA ASP A 64 -2.91 -2.42 -6.28
C ASP A 64 -3.59 -1.05 -6.41
N ILE A 65 -4.93 -1.04 -6.49
CA ILE A 65 -5.74 0.19 -6.51
C ILE A 65 -5.54 0.97 -5.21
N GLU A 66 -5.66 0.34 -4.04
CA GLU A 66 -5.50 1.01 -2.75
C GLU A 66 -4.08 1.58 -2.60
N LEU A 67 -3.05 0.87 -3.06
CA LEU A 67 -1.69 1.38 -3.07
C LEU A 67 -1.53 2.63 -3.96
N ALA A 68 -2.20 2.66 -5.11
CA ALA A 68 -2.23 3.83 -5.99
C ALA A 68 -2.94 5.02 -5.34
N ILE A 69 -4.06 4.78 -4.65
CA ILE A 69 -4.80 5.79 -3.89
C ILE A 69 -3.92 6.37 -2.79
N LEU A 70 -3.27 5.54 -1.98
CA LEU A 70 -2.38 5.98 -0.90
C LEU A 70 -1.24 6.84 -1.44
N LYS A 71 -0.59 6.44 -2.54
CA LYS A 71 0.46 7.23 -3.21
C LYS A 71 -0.04 8.61 -3.64
N ARG A 72 -1.25 8.71 -4.19
CA ARG A 72 -1.85 9.99 -4.60
C ARG A 72 -2.17 10.88 -3.40
N ARG A 73 -2.69 10.32 -2.30
CA ARG A 73 -2.94 11.07 -1.06
C ARG A 73 -1.66 11.61 -0.43
N VAL A 74 -0.60 10.81 -0.39
CA VAL A 74 0.72 11.24 0.11
C VAL A 74 1.34 12.33 -0.78
N ARG A 75 1.15 12.25 -2.11
CA ARG A 75 1.55 13.32 -3.04
C ARG A 75 0.77 14.60 -2.80
N LEU A 76 -0.55 14.52 -2.63
CA LEU A 76 -1.38 15.68 -2.32
C LEU A 76 -0.93 16.36 -1.02
N ALA A 77 -0.63 15.58 0.02
CA ALA A 77 -0.09 16.13 1.27
C ALA A 77 1.23 16.89 1.08
N LYS A 78 2.10 16.45 0.15
CA LYS A 78 3.31 17.18 -0.23
C LYS A 78 2.98 18.43 -1.04
N ASP A 79 2.02 18.37 -1.96
CA ASP A 79 1.63 19.51 -2.80
C ASP A 79 0.93 20.62 -1.98
N LEU A 80 0.25 20.25 -0.90
CA LEU A 80 -0.30 21.17 0.10
C LEU A 80 0.73 21.62 1.16
N HIS A 81 2.00 21.22 1.01
CA HIS A 81 3.08 21.54 1.95
C HIS A 81 2.87 21.05 3.40
N TYR A 82 2.05 20.00 3.59
CA TYR A 82 1.87 19.36 4.91
C TYR A 82 3.00 18.40 5.27
N LEU A 83 3.86 18.06 4.29
CA LEU A 83 5.01 17.19 4.44
C LEU A 83 6.25 17.85 3.85
N ASP A 84 7.36 17.78 4.59
CA ASP A 84 8.67 18.12 4.06
C ASP A 84 9.06 17.20 2.88
N ILE A 85 9.79 17.74 1.92
CA ILE A 85 10.26 17.00 0.73
C ILE A 85 11.03 15.72 1.12
N LYS A 86 11.92 15.80 2.12
CA LYS A 86 12.68 14.65 2.61
C LYS A 86 11.77 13.54 3.13
N LYS A 87 10.72 13.93 3.87
CA LYS A 87 9.80 12.97 4.47
C LYS A 87 8.87 12.33 3.44
N TYR A 88 8.42 13.14 2.48
CA TYR A 88 7.69 12.68 1.31
C TYR A 88 8.51 11.67 0.51
N GLN A 89 9.78 11.95 0.20
CA GLN A 89 10.66 11.06 -0.55
C GLN A 89 10.84 9.71 0.14
N LEU A 90 11.08 9.72 1.45
CA LEU A 90 11.19 8.49 2.22
C LEU A 90 9.89 7.68 2.20
N TRP A 91 8.74 8.33 2.40
CA TRP A 91 7.44 7.65 2.39
C TRP A 91 7.13 7.04 1.02
N VAL A 92 7.28 7.83 -0.04
CA VAL A 92 6.97 7.40 -1.40
C VAL A 92 7.93 6.30 -1.84
N GLY A 93 9.19 6.34 -1.38
CA GLY A 93 10.16 5.26 -1.60
C GLY A 93 9.67 3.92 -1.05
N GLN A 94 9.19 3.91 0.21
CA GLN A 94 8.60 2.71 0.82
C GLN A 94 7.35 2.22 0.05
N LEU A 95 6.48 3.14 -0.40
CA LEU A 95 5.30 2.79 -1.19
C LEU A 95 5.65 2.23 -2.58
N VAL A 96 6.70 2.74 -3.22
CA VAL A 96 7.20 2.23 -4.51
C VAL A 96 7.78 0.83 -4.33
N GLU A 97 8.55 0.60 -3.28
CA GLU A 97 9.10 -0.72 -2.96
C GLU A 97 7.98 -1.74 -2.71
N LEU A 98 6.97 -1.39 -1.91
CA LEU A 98 5.77 -2.20 -1.72
C LEU A 98 5.08 -2.50 -3.06
N GLY A 99 4.96 -1.52 -3.95
CA GLY A 99 4.38 -1.71 -5.28
C GLY A 99 5.16 -2.70 -6.15
N LYS A 100 6.50 -2.69 -6.09
CA LYS A 100 7.33 -3.69 -6.80
C LYS A 100 7.07 -5.10 -6.29
N MET A 101 6.98 -5.28 -4.96
CA MET A 101 6.70 -6.57 -4.34
C MET A 101 5.29 -7.07 -4.69
N ILE A 102 4.28 -6.21 -4.57
CA ILE A 102 2.89 -6.53 -4.91
C ILE A 102 2.76 -6.88 -6.41
N GLY A 103 3.37 -6.09 -7.30
CA GLY A 103 3.36 -6.37 -8.73
C GLY A 103 4.05 -7.71 -9.08
N GLY A 104 5.13 -8.05 -8.39
CA GLY A 104 5.77 -9.38 -8.50
C GLY A 104 4.84 -10.51 -8.07
N TRP A 105 4.11 -10.32 -6.98
CA TRP A 105 3.14 -11.29 -6.49
C TRP A 105 1.95 -11.47 -7.44
N ILE A 106 1.40 -10.39 -7.99
CA ILE A 106 0.33 -10.42 -9.00
C ILE A 106 0.76 -11.23 -10.23
N ARG A 107 1.97 -10.98 -10.76
CA ARG A 107 2.52 -11.73 -11.90
C ARG A 107 2.63 -13.22 -11.59
N SER A 108 3.12 -13.57 -10.41
CA SER A 108 3.24 -14.96 -9.97
C SER A 108 1.88 -15.68 -9.90
N VAL A 109 0.86 -15.03 -9.34
CA VAL A 109 -0.49 -15.60 -9.27
C VAL A 109 -1.10 -15.78 -10.65
N ASN A 110 -0.98 -14.78 -11.52
CA ASN A 110 -1.52 -14.85 -12.88
C ASN A 110 -0.84 -15.93 -13.73
N ALA A 111 0.47 -16.15 -13.57
CA ALA A 111 1.19 -17.21 -14.25
C ALA A 111 0.71 -18.61 -13.82
N ASN A 112 0.46 -18.81 -12.52
CA ASN A 112 -0.06 -20.08 -12.00
C ASN A 112 -1.48 -20.38 -12.49
N THR A 113 -2.36 -19.38 -12.58
CA THR A 113 -3.71 -19.56 -13.14
C THR A 113 -3.65 -20.00 -14.60
N LYS A 114 -2.76 -19.42 -15.42
CA LYS A 114 -2.61 -19.84 -16.84
C LYS A 114 -2.13 -21.29 -16.98
N LYS A 115 -1.19 -21.73 -16.14
CA LYS A 115 -0.72 -23.13 -16.14
C LYS A 115 -1.83 -24.13 -15.79
N GLN A 116 -2.71 -23.81 -14.85
CA GLN A 116 -3.82 -24.70 -14.49
C GLN A 116 -4.85 -24.83 -15.62
N VAL A 117 -5.16 -23.74 -16.32
CA VAL A 117 -6.12 -23.76 -17.45
C VAL A 117 -5.53 -24.47 -18.66
N ALA A 118 -4.22 -24.38 -18.90
CA ALA A 118 -3.56 -25.05 -20.02
C ALA A 118 -3.31 -26.56 -19.79
N ALA A 119 -3.49 -27.05 -18.57
CA ALA A 119 -3.35 -28.46 -18.20
C ALA A 119 -4.70 -29.20 -18.14
N LEU A 120 -5.79 -28.51 -18.47
CA LEU A 120 -7.15 -29.03 -18.64
C LEU A 120 -7.50 -29.07 -20.13
#